data_AF-A0A9X4PIT3-F1
#
_entry.id   AF-A0A9X4PIT3-F1
#
_cell.length_a   1.000
_cell.length_b   1.000
_cell.length_c   1.000
_cell.angle_alpha   90.00
_cell.angle_beta   90.00
_cell.angle_gamma   90.00
#
_symmetry.space_group_name_H-M   'P 1'
#
loop_
_entity.id
_entity.type
_entity.pdbx_description
1 polymer ?
#
loop_
_entity_poly.entity_id
_entity_poly.type
_entity_poly.pdbx_seq_one_letter_code
_entity_poly.pdbx_strand_id
1 'polypeptide(L)'
;MQQLPILQINDIEKIKLDSSLCKEQEKFFYYKFNIVPWQKLNNTTFFMVEDTSQDINHWIKANYGDSCVLIEADGEQILDFLNSCFGVSEFASNYLCHKNPNFSAKNIKLSSIFFASFFIITSILTLTEKYTYFALMLIFIVGCSSYLFKFIITVFGLCETYNRKIDYDKINEEDFPIYTILLPAFKEGAVIKQLIESLDYPKSK
;
A
#
# COMPACT_ATOMS: atom_id res chain seq x y z
N MET A 1 3.26 25.50 23.33
CA MET A 1 3.48 24.58 22.19
C MET A 1 4.17 23.35 22.76
N GLN A 2 3.43 22.25 22.94
CA GLN A 2 3.99 20.98 23.42
C GLN A 2 3.96 20.00 22.25
N GLN A 3 5.14 19.62 21.79
CA GLN A 3 5.35 18.60 20.76
C GLN A 3 4.95 17.22 21.33
N LEU A 4 4.23 16.42 20.54
CA LEU A 4 3.99 15.02 20.87
C LEU A 4 5.32 14.26 20.85
N PRO A 5 5.51 13.25 21.73
CA PRO A 5 6.70 12.42 21.70
C PRO A 5 6.73 11.60 20.40
N ILE A 6 7.87 11.65 19.70
CA ILE A 6 8.12 10.93 18.45
C ILE A 6 8.99 9.73 18.80
N LEU A 7 8.54 8.53 18.42
CA LEU A 7 9.31 7.29 18.53
C LEU A 7 9.59 6.78 17.12
N GLN A 8 10.86 6.56 16.79
CA GLN A 8 11.27 5.89 15.56
C GLN A 8 11.35 4.38 15.82
N ILE A 9 10.65 3.58 15.02
CA ILE A 9 10.62 2.12 15.15
C ILE A 9 11.13 1.52 13.84
N ASN A 10 12.27 0.82 13.90
CA ASN A 10 12.94 0.28 12.72
C ASN A 10 12.36 -1.07 12.23
N ASP A 11 11.53 -1.76 13.02
CA ASP A 11 10.98 -3.08 12.65
C ASP A 11 9.48 -3.16 12.94
N ILE A 12 8.68 -2.79 11.94
CA ILE A 12 7.21 -2.75 12.01
C ILE A 12 6.57 -4.05 11.47
N GLU A 13 7.33 -4.95 10.85
CA GLU A 13 6.81 -6.16 10.16
C GLU A 13 6.16 -7.22 11.08
N LYS A 14 6.41 -7.19 12.40
CA LYS A 14 5.80 -8.14 13.38
C LYS A 14 4.62 -7.56 14.16
N ILE A 15 4.14 -6.40 13.75
CA ILE A 15 3.22 -5.62 14.55
C ILE A 15 1.77 -6.07 14.32
N LYS A 16 1.12 -6.56 15.39
CA LYS A 16 -0.29 -6.96 15.38
C LYS A 16 -1.18 -5.70 15.34
N LEU A 17 -1.66 -5.35 14.16
CA LEU A 17 -2.52 -4.19 13.95
C LEU A 17 -3.92 -4.42 14.52
N ASP A 18 -4.48 -3.43 15.21
CA ASP A 18 -5.87 -3.46 15.64
C ASP A 18 -6.75 -2.75 14.61
N SER A 19 -7.21 -3.50 13.61
CA SER A 19 -8.06 -3.00 12.53
C SER A 19 -9.39 -2.42 13.03
N SER A 20 -9.81 -2.73 14.26
CA SER A 20 -11.05 -2.18 14.84
C SER A 20 -10.97 -0.69 15.18
N LEU A 21 -9.75 -0.12 15.23
CA LEU A 21 -9.52 1.30 15.49
C LEU A 21 -9.70 2.18 14.25
N CYS A 22 -9.64 1.58 13.06
CA CYS A 22 -9.80 2.25 11.78
C CYS A 22 -11.29 2.53 11.51
N LYS A 23 -11.69 3.81 11.53
CA LYS A 23 -13.06 4.22 11.25
C LYS A 23 -13.28 4.44 9.76
N GLU A 24 -14.29 3.79 9.19
CA GLU A 24 -14.58 3.89 7.75
C GLU A 24 -14.97 5.31 7.30
N GLN A 25 -15.64 6.06 8.16
CA GLN A 25 -16.01 7.46 7.96
C GLN A 25 -14.81 8.42 7.82
N GLU A 26 -13.64 8.07 8.37
CA GLU A 26 -12.42 8.89 8.36
C GLU A 26 -11.44 8.45 7.24
N LYS A 27 -11.84 7.48 6.41
CA LYS A 27 -10.99 6.85 5.39
C LYS A 27 -10.31 7.86 4.47
N PHE A 28 -11.04 8.89 4.02
CA PHE A 28 -10.48 9.93 3.17
C PHE A 28 -9.30 10.65 3.83
N PHE A 29 -9.40 10.92 5.14
CA PHE A 29 -8.34 11.60 5.88
C PHE A 29 -7.11 10.71 6.01
N TYR A 30 -7.31 9.43 6.32
CA TYR A 30 -6.23 8.44 6.44
C TYR A 30 -5.38 8.35 5.17
N TYR A 31 -6.02 8.23 4.00
CA TYR A 31 -5.30 8.17 2.72
C TYR A 31 -4.71 9.51 2.29
N LYS A 32 -5.36 10.64 2.62
CA LYS A 32 -4.87 11.97 2.22
C LYS A 32 -3.62 12.39 2.98
N PHE A 33 -3.58 12.10 4.28
CA PHE A 33 -2.50 12.53 5.17
C PHE A 33 -1.55 11.39 5.55
N ASN A 34 -1.70 10.21 4.95
CA ASN A 34 -0.90 9.02 5.27
C ASN A 34 -0.79 8.80 6.78
N ILE A 35 -1.96 8.62 7.39
CA ILE A 35 -2.07 8.38 8.82
C ILE A 35 -2.95 7.17 9.08
N VAL A 36 -2.51 6.30 9.99
CA VAL A 36 -3.30 5.14 10.42
C VAL A 36 -3.25 4.99 11.94
N PRO A 37 -4.40 4.78 12.62
CA PRO A 37 -4.40 4.39 14.02
C PRO A 37 -3.86 2.97 14.12
N TRP A 38 -2.77 2.81 14.86
CA TRP A 38 -2.07 1.54 14.98
C TRP A 38 -2.61 0.71 16.15
N GLN A 39 -2.48 1.23 17.37
CA GLN A 39 -2.84 0.51 18.59
C GLN A 39 -3.37 1.46 19.66
N LYS A 40 -4.30 0.97 20.49
CA LYS A 40 -4.73 1.65 21.70
C LYS A 40 -4.19 0.90 22.92
N LEU A 41 -3.37 1.57 23.71
CA LEU A 41 -2.83 1.06 24.97
C LEU A 41 -3.37 1.93 26.10
N ASN A 42 -4.19 1.33 26.96
CA ASN A 42 -4.94 2.02 28.01
C ASN A 42 -5.85 3.13 27.42
N ASN A 43 -5.46 4.39 27.63
CA ASN A 43 -6.16 5.58 27.12
C ASN A 43 -5.36 6.33 26.05
N THR A 44 -4.22 5.78 25.62
CA THR A 44 -3.34 6.40 24.63
C THR A 44 -3.46 5.70 23.29
N THR A 45 -3.77 6.47 22.24
CA THR A 45 -3.84 5.95 20.87
C THR A 45 -2.53 6.25 20.14
N PHE A 46 -1.92 5.22 19.58
CA PHE A 46 -0.72 5.32 18.77
C PHE A 46 -1.12 5.47 17.31
N PHE A 47 -0.54 6.45 16.64
CA PHE A 47 -0.75 6.71 15.21
C PHE A 47 0.57 6.57 14.47
N MET A 48 0.55 5.86 13.36
CA MET A 48 1.65 5.89 12.39
C MET A 48 1.39 7.01 11.39
N VAL A 49 2.41 7.83 11.13
CA VAL A 49 2.36 9.00 10.25
C VAL A 49 3.60 9.05 9.36
N GLU A 50 3.44 9.43 8.09
CA GLU A 50 4.57 9.65 7.17
C GLU A 50 5.31 10.96 7.51
N ASP A 51 4.56 12.00 7.91
CA ASP A 51 5.11 13.30 8.27
C ASP A 51 4.34 13.90 9.46
N THR A 52 5.04 14.61 10.33
CA THR A 52 4.49 15.26 11.53
C THR A 52 4.11 16.70 11.24
N SER A 53 3.13 16.90 10.35
CA SER A 53 2.60 18.24 10.08
C SER A 53 1.75 18.80 11.23
N GLN A 54 1.66 20.13 11.34
CA GLN A 54 0.81 20.79 12.35
C GLN A 54 -0.67 20.47 12.16
N ASP A 55 -1.11 20.30 10.92
CA ASP A 55 -2.50 19.98 10.56
C ASP A 55 -2.90 18.58 11.06
N ILE A 56 -2.00 17.61 10.93
CA ILE A 56 -2.19 16.24 11.43
C ILE A 56 -2.34 16.26 12.96
N ASN A 57 -1.45 16.97 13.65
CA ASN A 57 -1.51 17.10 15.11
C ASN A 57 -2.83 17.71 15.59
N HIS A 58 -3.32 18.75 14.91
CA HIS A 58 -4.58 19.40 15.25
C HIS A 58 -5.77 18.47 15.05
N TRP A 59 -5.82 17.75 13.92
CA TRP A 59 -6.90 16.82 13.61
C TRP A 59 -6.94 15.63 14.57
N ILE A 60 -5.79 15.05 14.94
CA ILE A 60 -5.73 13.93 15.90
C ILE A 60 -6.28 14.38 17.25
N LYS A 61 -5.85 15.55 17.74
CA LYS A 61 -6.33 16.08 19.02
C LYS A 61 -7.84 16.34 19.01
N ALA A 62 -8.38 16.83 17.90
CA ALA A 62 -9.81 17.07 17.77
C ALA A 62 -10.65 15.78 17.82
N ASN A 63 -10.15 14.68 17.23
CA ASN A 63 -10.91 13.44 17.07
C ASN A 63 -10.62 12.36 18.13
N TYR A 64 -9.41 12.36 18.70
CA TYR A 64 -8.93 11.31 19.62
C TYR A 64 -8.43 11.85 20.96
N GLY A 65 -8.35 13.18 21.14
CA GLY A 65 -7.95 13.83 22.39
C GLY A 65 -6.44 13.96 22.59
N ASP A 66 -6.02 14.40 23.78
CA ASP A 66 -4.62 14.75 24.08
C ASP A 66 -3.70 13.54 24.36
N SER A 67 -4.27 12.37 24.64
CA SER A 67 -3.50 11.14 24.86
C SER A 67 -3.25 10.40 23.55
N CYS A 68 -2.47 11.03 22.66
CA CYS A 68 -2.03 10.43 21.40
C CYS A 68 -0.49 10.43 21.32
N VAL A 69 0.06 9.44 20.63
CA VAL A 69 1.51 9.34 20.34
C VAL A 69 1.67 9.13 18.84
N LEU A 70 2.60 9.87 18.23
CA LEU A 70 2.91 9.77 16.81
C LEU A 70 4.19 8.96 16.61
N ILE A 71 4.13 8.03 15.69
CA ILE A 71 5.25 7.20 15.26
C ILE A 71 5.48 7.49 13.79
N GLU A 72 6.69 7.90 13.47
CA GLU A 72 7.09 8.13 12.09
C GLU A 72 7.33 6.77 11.43
N ALA A 73 6.67 6.55 10.29
CA ALA A 73 6.77 5.31 9.53
C ALA A 73 6.82 5.63 8.04
N ASP A 74 7.35 4.70 7.26
CA ASP A 74 7.44 4.87 5.81
C ASP A 74 6.04 4.90 5.15
N GLY A 75 5.89 5.74 4.13
CA GLY A 75 4.63 5.96 3.46
C GLY A 75 4.07 4.72 2.76
N GLU A 76 4.94 3.84 2.25
CA GLU A 76 4.54 2.58 1.62
C GLU A 76 3.94 1.62 2.65
N GLN A 77 4.56 1.52 3.83
CA GLN A 77 4.05 0.71 4.94
C GLN A 77 2.68 1.18 5.42
N ILE A 78 2.49 2.49 5.57
CA ILE A 78 1.19 3.06 5.97
C ILE A 78 0.12 2.74 4.92
N LEU A 79 0.47 2.84 3.63
CA LEU A 79 -0.45 2.52 2.54
C LEU A 79 -0.86 1.03 2.56
N ASP A 80 0.10 0.13 2.76
CA ASP A 80 -0.16 -1.31 2.90
C ASP A 80 -1.05 -1.63 4.09
N PHE A 81 -0.88 -0.93 5.22
CA PHE A 81 -1.78 -1.06 6.38
C PHE A 81 -3.19 -0.57 6.08
N LEU A 82 -3.34 0.57 5.42
CA LEU A 82 -4.64 1.10 5.02
C LEU A 82 -5.35 0.17 4.03
N ASN A 83 -4.60 -0.43 3.10
CA ASN A 83 -5.13 -1.43 2.16
C ASN A 83 -5.53 -2.72 2.88
N SER A 84 -4.80 -3.13 3.91
CA SER A 84 -5.13 -4.31 4.71
C SER A 84 -6.40 -4.10 5.55
N CYS A 85 -6.63 -2.87 6.04
CA CYS A 85 -7.80 -2.54 6.86
C CYS A 85 -9.06 -2.30 6.03
N PHE A 86 -8.94 -1.63 4.88
CA PHE A 86 -10.10 -1.20 4.08
C PHE A 86 -10.25 -1.90 2.73
N GLY A 87 -9.37 -2.86 2.43
CA GLY A 87 -9.20 -3.44 1.09
C GLY A 87 -8.54 -2.46 0.10
N VAL A 88 -8.15 -2.99 -1.07
CA VAL A 88 -7.75 -2.17 -2.23
C VAL A 88 -8.98 -1.44 -2.74
N SER A 89 -9.28 -0.33 -2.10
CA SER A 89 -10.46 0.47 -2.37
C SER A 89 -10.21 1.48 -3.49
N GLU A 90 -11.27 2.11 -3.98
CA GLU A 90 -11.16 3.19 -4.98
C GLU A 90 -10.13 4.26 -4.57
N PHE A 91 -9.98 4.53 -3.27
CA PHE A 91 -8.99 5.47 -2.74
C PHE A 91 -7.55 4.99 -2.91
N ALA A 92 -7.30 3.69 -2.74
CA ALA A 92 -5.98 3.11 -2.97
C ALA A 92 -5.60 3.21 -4.44
N SER A 93 -6.52 2.87 -5.35
CA SER A 93 -6.31 3.02 -6.80
C SER A 93 -6.13 4.48 -7.24
N ASN A 94 -6.72 5.42 -6.51
CA ASN A 94 -6.65 6.85 -6.78
C ASN A 94 -5.68 7.61 -5.87
N TYR A 95 -4.84 6.89 -5.12
CA TYR A 95 -3.98 7.46 -4.10
C TYR A 95 -3.12 8.61 -4.65
N LEU A 96 -2.47 8.38 -5.79
CA LEU A 96 -1.67 9.41 -6.49
C LEU A 96 -2.51 10.63 -6.91
N CYS A 97 -3.77 10.42 -7.30
CA CYS A 97 -4.68 11.52 -7.64
C CYS A 97 -5.02 12.39 -6.42
N HIS A 98 -5.15 11.78 -5.25
CA HIS A 98 -5.43 12.49 -4.01
C HIS A 98 -4.19 13.18 -3.42
N LYS A 99 -3.02 12.53 -3.48
CA LYS A 99 -1.74 13.09 -2.99
C LYS A 99 -1.24 14.20 -3.92
N ASN A 100 -1.29 13.97 -5.23
CA ASN A 100 -0.71 14.86 -6.23
C ASN A 100 -1.54 14.86 -7.54
N PRO A 101 -2.62 15.67 -7.63
CA PRO A 101 -3.51 15.67 -8.78
C PRO A 101 -2.83 16.08 -10.09
N ASN A 102 -1.77 16.89 -10.01
CA ASN A 102 -1.01 17.34 -11.19
C ASN A 102 -0.18 16.23 -11.84
N PHE A 103 0.26 15.25 -11.05
CA PHE A 103 1.04 14.10 -11.54
C PHE A 103 0.17 12.88 -11.84
N SER A 104 -1.15 12.96 -11.61
CA SER A 104 -2.05 11.86 -11.89
C SER A 104 -2.43 11.78 -13.36
N ALA A 105 -2.31 10.58 -13.93
CA ALA A 105 -2.75 10.29 -15.30
C ALA A 105 -4.25 10.56 -15.52
N LYS A 106 -5.07 10.62 -14.45
CA LYS A 106 -6.48 11.00 -14.52
C LYS A 106 -6.71 12.47 -14.91
N ASN A 107 -5.76 13.35 -14.62
CA ASN A 107 -5.91 14.78 -14.89
C ASN A 107 -5.53 15.15 -16.33
N ILE A 108 -5.00 14.21 -17.10
CA ILE A 108 -4.67 14.45 -18.51
C ILE A 108 -5.97 14.42 -19.32
N LYS A 109 -6.35 15.56 -19.90
CA LYS A 109 -7.50 15.70 -20.82
C LYS A 109 -7.23 15.03 -22.18
N LEU A 110 -6.86 13.77 -22.17
CA LEU A 110 -6.59 12.95 -23.35
C LEU A 110 -7.88 12.70 -24.16
N SER A 111 -9.03 12.64 -23.47
CA SER A 111 -10.36 12.44 -24.06
C SER A 111 -10.65 13.43 -25.20
N SER A 112 -10.49 14.74 -24.97
CA SER A 112 -10.78 15.77 -25.99
C SER A 112 -9.89 15.68 -27.22
N ILE A 113 -8.61 15.32 -27.05
CA ILE A 113 -7.66 15.14 -28.15
C ILE A 113 -8.01 13.86 -28.93
N PHE A 114 -8.43 12.80 -28.25
CA PHE A 114 -8.86 11.55 -28.86
C PHE A 114 -10.11 11.73 -29.72
N PHE A 115 -11.13 12.42 -29.20
CA PHE A 115 -12.35 12.70 -29.97
C PHE A 115 -12.05 13.61 -31.17
N ALA A 116 -11.25 14.67 -31.00
CA ALA A 116 -10.85 15.53 -32.11
C ALA A 116 -10.10 14.75 -33.20
N SER A 117 -9.14 13.90 -32.81
CA SER A 117 -8.40 13.02 -33.74
C SER A 117 -9.35 12.07 -34.48
N PHE A 118 -10.29 11.44 -33.78
CA PHE A 118 -11.28 10.55 -34.37
C PHE A 118 -12.17 11.26 -35.40
N PHE A 119 -12.64 12.48 -35.09
CA PHE A 119 -13.44 13.28 -36.02
C PHE A 119 -12.64 13.73 -37.26
N ILE A 120 -11.36 14.05 -37.10
CA ILE A 120 -10.47 14.43 -38.22
C ILE A 120 -10.25 13.21 -39.13
N ILE A 121 -9.93 12.05 -38.57
CA ILE A 121 -9.69 10.82 -39.33
C ILE A 121 -10.96 10.39 -40.07
N THR A 122 -12.12 10.41 -39.41
CA THR A 122 -13.41 10.04 -40.03
C THR A 122 -13.81 11.03 -41.13
N SER A 123 -13.58 12.34 -40.93
CA SER A 123 -13.83 13.36 -41.96
C SER A 123 -12.97 13.15 -43.22
N ILE A 124 -11.67 12.90 -43.05
CA ILE A 124 -10.76 12.58 -44.16
C ILE A 124 -11.23 11.31 -44.90
N LEU A 125 -11.77 10.33 -44.16
CA LEU A 125 -12.24 9.06 -44.71
C LEU A 125 -13.49 9.17 -45.58
N THR A 126 -14.39 10.09 -45.24
CA THR A 126 -15.61 10.34 -46.00
C THR A 126 -15.38 11.11 -47.30
N LEU A 127 -14.23 11.78 -47.44
CA LEU A 127 -13.91 12.62 -48.61
C LEU A 127 -13.30 11.85 -49.77
N THR A 128 -12.82 10.61 -49.59
CA THR A 128 -12.18 9.85 -50.67
C THR A 128 -12.52 8.37 -50.64
N GLU A 129 -13.46 7.94 -51.50
CA GLU A 129 -13.95 6.55 -51.62
C GLU A 129 -12.84 5.51 -51.85
N LYS A 130 -11.69 5.92 -52.43
CA LYS A 130 -10.55 5.03 -52.70
C LYS A 130 -9.72 4.66 -51.47
N TYR A 131 -9.64 5.51 -50.46
CA TYR A 131 -8.76 5.30 -49.30
C TYR A 131 -9.50 4.83 -48.05
N THR A 132 -10.84 4.77 -48.10
CA THR A 132 -11.68 4.39 -46.97
C THR A 132 -11.36 2.98 -46.47
N TYR A 133 -11.14 2.02 -47.37
CA TYR A 133 -10.82 0.64 -46.99
C TYR A 133 -9.45 0.52 -46.31
N PHE A 134 -8.43 1.20 -46.84
CA PHE A 134 -7.07 1.16 -46.30
C PHE A 134 -7.01 1.72 -44.89
N ALA A 135 -7.67 2.84 -44.64
CA ALA A 135 -7.69 3.43 -43.31
C ALA A 135 -8.54 2.64 -42.31
N LEU A 136 -9.65 2.04 -42.74
CA LEU A 136 -10.44 1.14 -41.89
C LEU A 136 -9.58 -0.04 -41.43
N MET A 137 -8.78 -0.62 -42.34
CA MET A 137 -7.83 -1.68 -42.02
C MET A 137 -6.75 -1.21 -41.03
N LEU A 138 -6.23 0.01 -41.20
CA LEU A 138 -5.21 0.58 -40.30
C LEU A 138 -5.77 0.83 -38.89
N ILE A 139 -6.98 1.39 -38.78
CA ILE A 139 -7.70 1.57 -37.51
C ILE A 139 -7.93 0.21 -36.84
N PHE A 140 -8.35 -0.79 -37.61
CA PHE A 140 -8.56 -2.14 -37.09
C PHE A 140 -7.26 -2.77 -36.57
N ILE A 141 -6.15 -2.62 -37.28
CA ILE A 141 -4.83 -3.12 -36.85
C ILE A 141 -4.38 -2.44 -35.56
N VAL A 142 -4.45 -1.11 -35.48
CA VAL A 142 -4.06 -0.35 -34.28
C VAL A 142 -4.97 -0.68 -33.10
N GLY A 143 -6.28 -0.79 -33.33
CA GLY A 143 -7.25 -1.20 -32.33
C GLY A 143 -6.96 -2.60 -31.81
N CYS A 144 -6.79 -3.58 -32.70
CA CYS A 144 -6.48 -4.97 -32.37
C CYS A 144 -5.16 -5.09 -31.59
N SER A 145 -4.11 -4.37 -32.03
CA SER A 145 -2.83 -4.30 -31.32
C SER A 145 -2.97 -3.75 -29.90
N SER A 146 -3.79 -2.71 -29.71
CA SER A 146 -4.05 -2.12 -28.39
C SER A 146 -4.77 -3.09 -27.45
N TYR A 147 -5.73 -3.86 -27.97
CA TYR A 147 -6.42 -4.90 -27.19
C TYR A 147 -5.49 -6.07 -26.84
N LEU A 148 -4.66 -6.53 -27.79
CA LEU A 148 -3.65 -7.54 -27.53
C LEU A 148 -2.65 -7.09 -26.47
N PHE A 149 -2.18 -5.84 -26.53
CA PHE A 149 -1.30 -5.28 -25.52
C PHE A 149 -1.94 -5.30 -24.12
N LYS A 150 -3.18 -4.84 -23.99
CA LYS A 150 -3.92 -4.90 -22.72
C LYS A 150 -4.09 -6.32 -22.21
N PHE A 151 -4.39 -7.25 -23.09
CA PHE A 151 -4.52 -8.67 -22.74
C PHE A 151 -3.19 -9.22 -22.18
N ILE A 152 -2.07 -8.96 -22.86
CA ILE A 152 -0.73 -9.40 -22.41
C ILE A 152 -0.43 -8.84 -21.01
N ILE A 153 -0.57 -7.53 -20.81
CA ILE A 153 -0.32 -6.90 -19.49
C ILE A 153 -1.22 -7.50 -18.41
N THR A 154 -2.49 -7.77 -18.72
CA THR A 154 -3.43 -8.36 -17.76
C THR A 154 -3.01 -9.78 -17.36
N VAL A 155 -2.58 -10.60 -18.32
CA VAL A 155 -2.07 -11.96 -18.05
C VAL A 155 -0.78 -11.91 -17.24
N PHE A 156 0.17 -11.03 -17.60
CA PHE A 156 1.41 -10.86 -16.85
C PHE A 156 1.16 -10.40 -15.41
N GLY A 157 0.28 -9.40 -15.20
CA GLY A 157 -0.06 -8.92 -13.86
C GLY A 157 -0.74 -10.00 -13.00
N LEU A 158 -1.58 -10.86 -13.60
CA LEU A 158 -2.17 -12.00 -12.90
C LEU A 158 -1.12 -13.06 -12.52
N CYS A 159 -0.14 -13.31 -13.38
CA CYS A 159 0.95 -14.24 -13.07
C CYS A 159 1.88 -13.73 -11.96
N GLU A 160 2.15 -12.43 -11.91
CA GLU A 160 3.09 -11.83 -10.94
C GLU A 160 2.54 -11.88 -9.50
N THR A 161 1.23 -11.65 -9.33
CA THR A 161 0.57 -11.78 -8.01
C THR A 161 0.58 -13.21 -7.44
N TYR A 162 0.71 -14.25 -8.28
CA TYR A 162 0.67 -15.64 -7.84
C TYR A 162 1.99 -16.15 -7.22
N ASN A 163 3.11 -15.48 -7.49
CA ASN A 163 4.45 -16.06 -7.26
C ASN A 163 5.34 -15.32 -6.26
N ARG A 164 4.80 -14.53 -5.33
CA ARG A 164 5.55 -14.14 -4.13
C ARG A 164 5.59 -15.29 -3.11
N LYS A 165 6.05 -16.47 -3.53
CA LYS A 165 6.55 -17.48 -2.60
C LYS A 165 8.00 -17.15 -2.34
N ILE A 166 8.27 -16.62 -1.16
CA ILE A 166 9.62 -16.37 -0.68
C ILE A 166 10.34 -17.73 -0.68
N ASP A 167 11.43 -17.80 -1.43
CA ASP A 167 12.27 -18.99 -1.57
C ASP A 167 13.19 -19.07 -0.35
N TYR A 168 12.76 -19.80 0.68
CA TYR A 168 13.47 -19.90 1.96
C TYR A 168 14.86 -20.55 1.83
N ASP A 169 15.12 -21.31 0.76
CA ASP A 169 16.38 -22.03 0.54
C ASP A 169 17.55 -21.10 0.12
N LYS A 170 17.27 -19.83 -0.20
CA LYS A 170 18.31 -18.83 -0.58
C LYS A 170 18.67 -17.86 0.54
N ILE A 171 18.03 -17.96 1.70
CA ILE A 171 18.32 -17.09 2.83
C ILE A 171 19.51 -17.70 3.57
N ASN A 172 20.63 -17.00 3.59
CA ASN A 172 21.84 -17.47 4.25
C ASN A 172 21.61 -17.48 5.77
N GLU A 173 21.85 -18.61 6.44
CA GLU A 173 21.53 -18.74 7.87
C GLU A 173 22.33 -17.76 8.75
N GLU A 174 23.47 -17.30 8.26
CA GLU A 174 24.34 -16.33 8.92
C GLU A 174 23.75 -14.91 8.96
N ASP A 175 22.81 -14.59 8.08
CA ASP A 175 22.13 -13.28 8.04
C ASP A 175 20.91 -13.22 8.99
N PHE A 176 20.58 -14.33 9.68
CA PHE A 176 19.47 -14.30 10.62
C PHE A 176 19.84 -13.47 11.86
N PRO A 177 18.96 -12.51 12.25
CA PRO A 177 19.17 -11.76 13.48
C PRO A 177 19.12 -12.69 14.69
N ILE A 178 20.18 -12.64 15.52
CA ILE A 178 20.26 -13.40 16.77
C ILE A 178 19.36 -12.73 17.81
N TYR A 179 18.23 -13.35 18.12
CA TYR A 179 17.31 -12.88 19.16
C TYR A 179 17.68 -13.45 20.53
N THR A 180 17.83 -12.56 21.52
CA THR A 180 17.94 -12.96 22.92
C THR A 180 16.58 -12.85 23.59
N ILE A 181 16.06 -13.97 24.09
CA ILE A 181 14.80 -13.98 24.86
C ILE A 181 15.14 -13.84 26.34
N LEU A 182 14.76 -12.72 26.95
CA LEU A 182 14.87 -12.53 28.39
C LEU A 182 13.67 -13.18 29.08
N LEU A 183 13.90 -14.34 29.68
CA LEU A 183 12.87 -15.07 30.41
C LEU A 183 12.97 -14.76 31.91
N PRO A 184 11.85 -14.41 32.58
CA PRO A 184 11.86 -14.22 34.01
C PRO A 184 12.09 -15.56 34.75
N ALA A 185 13.06 -15.59 35.66
CA ALA A 185 13.58 -16.79 36.33
C ALA A 185 12.50 -17.70 36.97
N PHE A 186 11.37 -17.14 37.40
CA PHE A 186 10.30 -17.92 38.03
C PHE A 186 9.41 -18.70 37.05
N LYS A 187 9.50 -18.47 35.74
CA LYS A 187 8.77 -19.22 34.69
C LYS A 187 9.66 -20.13 33.85
N GLU A 188 10.94 -20.20 34.18
CA GLU A 188 11.96 -20.84 33.37
C GLU A 188 11.70 -22.35 33.19
N GLY A 189 11.45 -23.07 34.27
CA GLY A 189 11.26 -24.53 34.22
C GLY A 189 10.03 -25.00 33.43
N ALA A 190 8.96 -24.20 33.39
CA ALA A 190 7.71 -24.57 32.70
C ALA A 190 7.77 -24.30 31.19
N VAL A 191 8.47 -23.23 30.79
CA VAL A 191 8.46 -22.72 29.41
C VAL A 191 9.63 -23.29 28.60
N ILE A 192 10.78 -23.58 29.23
CA ILE A 192 11.95 -24.14 28.54
C ILE A 192 11.65 -25.47 27.84
N LYS A 193 10.93 -26.39 28.48
CA LYS A 193 10.62 -27.70 27.86
C LYS A 193 9.84 -27.53 26.55
N GLN A 194 8.87 -26.62 26.55
CA GLN A 194 8.04 -26.35 25.38
C GLN A 194 8.83 -25.64 24.27
N LEU A 195 9.79 -24.77 24.63
CA LEU A 195 10.68 -24.16 23.64
C LEU A 195 11.65 -25.18 23.02
N ILE A 196 12.29 -26.03 23.82
CA ILE A 196 13.25 -27.05 23.33
C ILE A 196 12.57 -28.03 22.36
N GLU A 197 11.30 -28.36 22.56
CA GLU A 197 10.56 -29.21 21.64
C GLU A 197 10.19 -28.52 20.32
N SER A 198 10.08 -27.19 20.33
CA SER A 198 9.66 -26.37 19.17
C SER A 198 10.81 -25.78 18.35
N LEU A 199 12.00 -25.67 18.93
CA LEU A 199 13.22 -25.26 18.23
C LEU A 199 14.03 -26.51 17.86
N ASP A 200 14.75 -26.45 16.73
CA ASP A 200 15.65 -27.52 16.27
C ASP A 200 16.96 -27.52 17.09
N TYR A 201 16.81 -27.53 18.41
CA TYR A 201 17.89 -27.44 19.38
C TYR A 201 18.43 -28.86 19.66
N PRO A 202 19.76 -29.06 19.66
CA PRO A 202 20.34 -30.39 19.87
C PRO A 202 19.95 -30.95 21.24
N LYS A 203 19.32 -32.13 21.23
CA LYS A 203 18.71 -32.76 22.41
C LYS A 203 19.72 -33.43 23.36
N SER A 204 21.01 -33.08 23.29
CA SER A 204 22.02 -33.68 24.18
C SER A 204 23.17 -32.74 24.55
N LYS A 205 23.37 -32.62 25.87
CA LYS A 205 24.64 -32.93 26.53
C LYS A 205 24.34 -33.52 27.91
#